data_AF-A0A946UX82-F1
#
_entry.id   AF-A0A946UX82-F1
#
_cell.length_a   1.000
_cell.length_b   1.000
_cell.length_c   1.000
_cell.angle_alpha   90.00
_cell.angle_beta   90.00
_cell.angle_gamma   90.00
#
_symmetry.space_group_name_H-M   'P 1'
#
loop_
_entity.id
_entity.type
_entity.pdbx_description
1 polymer ?
#
loop_
_entity_poly.entity_id
_entity_poly.type
_entity_poly.pdbx_seq_one_letter_code
_entity_poly.pdbx_strand_id
1 'polypeptide(L)'
;MNKKNIPVEFVYQLFALIIAIIVVHAFYVSVVRPNAAQIIEEQNIAAAENPDYVRERHVWVLIKDFEQEACFILGIWALAIMGYKAVMIIGERKLLDVDLVPVAEGMRILPEDTRDFARQVQALPEDRQAMLLPRTLLNALRRFSSTRNIQDVSTSTHTI
;
A
#
# COMPACT_ATOMS: atom_id res chain seq x y z
N MET A 1 6.21 27.86 15.18
CA MET A 1 6.83 26.56 15.53
C MET A 1 6.14 25.48 14.71
N ASN A 2 6.65 25.19 13.51
CA ASN A 2 6.06 24.18 12.62
C ASN A 2 6.30 22.79 13.21
N LYS A 3 5.29 22.21 13.86
CA LYS A 3 5.28 20.77 14.15
C LYS A 3 5.30 20.06 12.79
N LYS A 4 6.46 19.55 12.38
CA LYS A 4 6.55 18.56 11.30
C LYS A 4 5.87 17.30 11.83
N ASN A 5 4.57 17.19 11.59
CA ASN A 5 3.84 15.97 11.88
C ASN A 5 4.44 14.87 11.01
N ILE A 6 4.94 13.81 11.64
CA ILE A 6 5.45 12.64 10.92
C ILE A 6 4.28 12.06 10.13
N PRO A 7 4.40 11.81 8.82
CA PRO A 7 3.31 11.24 8.04
C PRO A 7 2.95 9.86 8.59
N VAL A 8 1.65 9.61 8.79
CA VAL A 8 1.13 8.34 9.32
C VAL A 8 1.63 7.14 8.52
N GLU A 9 1.73 7.30 7.19
CA GLU A 9 2.30 6.29 6.30
C GLU A 9 3.74 5.91 6.69
N PHE A 10 4.60 6.88 6.98
CA PHE A 10 5.98 6.59 7.38
C PHE A 10 6.04 5.82 8.70
N VAL A 11 5.22 6.21 9.67
CA VAL A 11 5.11 5.50 10.96
C VAL A 11 4.68 4.05 10.73
N TYR A 12 3.63 3.84 9.94
CA TYR A 12 3.16 2.51 9.58
C TYR A 12 4.27 1.66 8.92
N GLN A 13 4.97 2.21 7.92
CA GLN A 13 6.03 1.49 7.20
C GLN A 13 7.20 1.11 8.11
N LEU A 14 7.60 2.01 9.02
CA LEU A 14 8.68 1.76 9.98
C LEU A 14 8.31 0.63 10.94
N PHE A 15 7.13 0.70 11.56
CA PHE A 15 6.67 -0.33 12.48
C PHE A 15 6.41 -1.67 11.78
N ALA A 16 5.90 -1.66 10.54
CA ALA A 16 5.75 -2.87 9.75
C ALA A 16 7.09 -3.58 9.52
N LEU A 17 8.16 -2.82 9.22
CA LEU A 17 9.51 -3.39 9.06
C LEU A 17 10.02 -3.98 10.38
N ILE A 18 9.91 -3.24 11.48
CA ILE A 18 10.36 -3.69 12.80
C ILE A 18 9.65 -4.99 13.20
N ILE A 19 8.33 -5.04 13.03
CA ILE A 19 7.53 -6.24 13.33
C ILE A 19 7.94 -7.40 12.43
N ALA A 20 8.14 -7.17 11.12
CA ALA A 20 8.60 -8.21 10.20
C ALA A 20 9.96 -8.78 10.61
N ILE A 21 10.92 -7.92 10.98
CA ILE A 21 12.23 -8.35 11.49
C ILE A 21 12.05 -9.21 12.74
N ILE A 22 11.32 -8.74 13.74
CA ILE A 22 11.16 -9.45 15.03
C ILE A 22 10.52 -10.82 14.81
N VAL A 23 9.40 -10.86 14.07
CA VAL A 23 8.62 -12.10 13.86
C VAL A 23 9.41 -13.12 13.05
N VAL A 24 10.00 -12.71 11.93
CA VAL A 24 10.78 -13.62 11.07
C VAL A 24 12.03 -14.09 11.79
N HIS A 25 12.78 -13.18 12.43
CA HIS A 25 14.00 -13.54 13.15
C HIS A 25 13.72 -14.52 14.30
N ALA A 26 12.67 -14.24 15.10
CA ALA A 26 12.28 -15.13 16.18
C ALA A 26 11.91 -16.53 15.65
N PHE A 27 11.18 -16.62 14.54
CA PHE A 27 10.86 -17.89 13.90
C PHE A 27 12.12 -18.60 13.38
N TYR A 28 13.07 -17.86 12.81
CA TYR A 28 14.32 -18.42 12.30
C TYR A 28 15.19 -19.01 13.41
N VAL A 29 15.32 -18.30 14.53
CA VAL A 29 16.15 -18.73 15.67
C VAL A 29 15.50 -19.86 16.45
N SER A 30 14.17 -19.85 16.63
CA SER A 30 13.46 -20.84 17.44
C SER A 30 13.08 -22.12 16.68
N VAL A 31 12.82 -22.02 15.37
CA VAL A 31 12.31 -23.15 14.57
C VAL A 31 13.27 -23.50 13.44
N VAL A 32 13.58 -22.56 12.54
CA VAL A 32 14.26 -22.89 11.27
C VAL A 32 15.67 -23.44 11.49
N ARG A 33 16.53 -22.69 12.19
CA ARG A 33 17.93 -23.07 12.38
C ARG A 33 18.11 -24.31 13.24
N PRO A 34 17.39 -24.49 14.38
CA PRO A 34 17.50 -25.71 15.17
C PRO A 34 17.12 -26.97 14.37
N ASN A 35 15.98 -26.94 13.66
CA ASN A 35 15.55 -28.08 12.84
C ASN A 35 16.54 -28.36 11.70
N ALA A 36 17.05 -27.31 11.04
CA ALA A 36 18.04 -27.48 9.99
C ALA A 36 19.36 -28.09 10.52
N ALA A 37 19.81 -27.68 11.70
CA ALA A 37 21.02 -28.20 12.32
C ALA A 37 20.89 -29.69 12.67
N GLN A 38 19.77 -30.09 13.26
CA GLN A 38 19.48 -31.49 13.59
C GLN A 38 19.49 -32.37 12.33
N ILE A 39 18.80 -31.94 11.28
CA ILE A 39 18.74 -32.68 10.01
C ILE A 39 20.14 -32.81 9.38
N ILE A 40 20.93 -31.74 9.40
CA ILE A 40 22.30 -31.77 8.86
C ILE A 40 23.18 -32.74 9.65
N GLU A 41 23.04 -32.78 10.97
CA GLU A 41 23.77 -33.69 11.84
C GLU A 41 23.42 -35.16 11.55
N GLU A 42 22.13 -35.49 11.50
CA GLU A 42 21.64 -36.83 11.16
C GLU A 42 22.15 -37.29 9.78
N GLN A 43 22.08 -36.40 8.78
CA GLN A 43 22.58 -36.70 7.44
C GLN A 43 24.11 -36.87 7.39
N ASN A 44 24.86 -36.17 8.24
CA ASN A 44 26.30 -36.33 8.30
C ASN A 44 26.70 -37.66 8.96
N ILE A 45 25.97 -38.10 9.98
CA ILE A 45 26.18 -39.41 10.61
C ILE A 45 25.90 -40.53 9.60
N ALA A 46 24.74 -40.49 8.93
CA ALA A 46 24.38 -41.47 7.91
C ALA A 46 25.38 -41.53 6.75
N ALA A 47 25.92 -40.38 6.34
CA ALA A 47 26.96 -40.29 5.30
C ALA A 47 28.32 -40.85 5.75
N ALA A 48 28.63 -40.79 7.05
CA ALA A 48 29.87 -41.35 7.59
C ALA A 48 29.81 -42.87 7.72
N GLU A 49 28.64 -43.42 8.03
CA GLU A 49 28.40 -44.86 8.15
C GLU A 49 28.26 -45.56 6.80
N ASN A 50 27.67 -44.86 5.80
CA ASN A 50 27.43 -45.41 4.47
C ASN A 50 28.02 -44.52 3.37
N PRO A 51 29.11 -44.96 2.70
CA PRO A 51 29.73 -44.24 1.58
C PRO A 51 28.80 -43.95 0.40
N ASP A 52 27.75 -44.77 0.21
CA ASP A 52 26.77 -44.62 -0.88
C ASP A 52 25.55 -43.79 -0.46
N TYR A 53 25.58 -43.14 0.72
CA TYR A 53 24.47 -42.34 1.22
C TYR A 53 24.23 -41.07 0.39
N VAL A 54 22.99 -40.87 -0.04
CA VAL A 54 22.56 -39.68 -0.77
C VAL A 54 21.78 -38.75 0.17
N ARG A 55 22.26 -37.52 0.34
CA ARG A 55 21.59 -36.52 1.19
C ARG A 55 20.25 -36.10 0.58
N GLU A 56 19.18 -36.26 1.37
CA GLU A 56 17.85 -35.81 0.99
C GLU A 56 17.68 -34.29 1.15
N ARG A 57 16.80 -33.70 0.34
CA ARG A 57 16.49 -32.27 0.42
C ARG A 57 15.41 -32.02 1.46
N HIS A 58 15.74 -31.28 2.51
CA HIS A 58 14.76 -30.85 3.51
C HIS A 58 14.50 -29.34 3.43
N VAL A 59 13.23 -28.97 3.59
CA VAL A 59 12.77 -27.57 3.52
C VAL A 59 13.52 -26.70 4.53
N TRP A 60 13.69 -27.16 5.77
CA TRP A 60 14.40 -26.43 6.82
C TRP A 60 15.84 -26.11 6.43
N VAL A 61 16.54 -27.05 5.79
CA VAL A 61 17.91 -26.87 5.32
C VAL A 61 17.98 -25.90 4.14
N LEU A 62 16.97 -25.91 3.27
CA LEU A 62 16.88 -25.02 2.11
C LEU A 62 16.67 -23.55 2.49
N ILE A 63 15.93 -23.28 3.57
CA ILE A 63 15.56 -21.92 3.97
C ILE A 63 16.42 -21.33 5.10
N LYS A 64 17.39 -22.09 5.64
CA LYS A 64 18.12 -21.70 6.87
C LYS A 64 19.03 -20.48 6.74
N ASP A 65 19.49 -20.16 5.52
CA ASP A 65 20.52 -19.15 5.35
C ASP A 65 19.97 -17.73 5.57
N PHE A 66 20.88 -16.81 5.84
CA PHE A 66 20.55 -15.42 6.14
C PHE A 66 19.92 -14.68 4.95
N GLU A 67 20.21 -15.11 3.72
CA GLU A 67 19.65 -14.52 2.51
C GLU A 67 18.12 -14.74 2.44
N GLN A 68 17.66 -15.95 2.76
CA GLN A 68 16.25 -16.31 2.78
C GLN A 68 15.54 -15.58 3.94
N GLU A 69 16.18 -15.49 5.12
CA GLU A 69 15.67 -14.70 6.24
C GLU A 69 15.42 -13.24 5.84
N ALA A 70 16.43 -12.60 5.24
CA ALA A 70 16.33 -11.24 4.76
C ALA A 70 15.26 -11.09 3.67
N CYS A 71 15.16 -12.07 2.76
CA CYS A 71 14.14 -12.10 1.71
C CYS A 71 12.73 -12.12 2.30
N PHE A 72 12.46 -12.97 3.30
CA PHE A 72 11.14 -13.01 3.95
C PHE A 72 10.82 -11.73 4.72
N ILE A 73 11.79 -11.15 5.44
CA ILE A 73 11.61 -9.87 6.13
C ILE A 73 11.19 -8.78 5.14
N LEU A 74 11.97 -8.61 4.06
CA LEU A 74 11.72 -7.58 3.05
C LEU A 74 10.44 -7.86 2.26
N GLY A 75 10.14 -9.14 1.97
CA GLY A 75 8.92 -9.55 1.28
C GLY A 75 7.66 -9.24 2.08
N ILE A 76 7.64 -9.58 3.38
CA ILE A 76 6.53 -9.25 4.28
C ILE A 76 6.38 -7.73 4.41
N TRP A 77 7.49 -7.01 4.53
CA TRP A 77 7.47 -5.55 4.60
C TRP A 77 6.89 -4.92 3.32
N ALA A 78 7.33 -5.37 2.14
CA ALA A 78 6.80 -4.91 0.87
C ALA A 78 5.30 -5.22 0.73
N LEU A 79 4.85 -6.42 1.15
CA LEU A 79 3.44 -6.78 1.17
C LEU A 79 2.62 -5.87 2.09
N ALA A 80 3.16 -5.49 3.26
CA ALA A 80 2.50 -4.55 4.16
C ALA A 80 2.35 -3.16 3.52
N ILE A 81 3.40 -2.65 2.86
CA ILE A 81 3.35 -1.37 2.13
C ILE A 81 2.29 -1.43 1.02
N MET A 82 2.31 -2.48 0.20
CA MET A 82 1.36 -2.66 -0.89
C MET A 82 -0.07 -2.79 -0.36
N GLY A 83 -0.29 -3.54 0.72
CA GLY A 83 -1.59 -3.69 1.37
C GLY A 83 -2.15 -2.37 1.86
N TYR A 84 -1.34 -1.54 2.53
CA TYR A 84 -1.73 -0.20 2.96
C TYR A 84 -2.17 0.67 1.78
N LYS A 85 -1.37 0.72 0.70
CA LYS A 85 -1.72 1.48 -0.50
C LYS A 85 -2.95 0.92 -1.21
N ALA A 86 -3.12 -0.40 -1.24
CA ALA A 86 -4.27 -1.05 -1.84
C ALA A 86 -5.57 -0.65 -1.14
N VAL A 87 -5.60 -0.61 0.19
CA VAL A 87 -6.76 -0.15 0.95
C VAL A 87 -7.12 1.30 0.62
N MET A 88 -6.11 2.18 0.54
CA MET A 88 -6.31 3.58 0.13
C MET A 88 -6.90 3.69 -1.28
N ILE A 89 -6.36 2.94 -2.25
CA ILE A 89 -6.83 2.91 -3.64
C ILE A 89 -8.26 2.36 -3.73
N ILE A 90 -8.60 1.34 -2.93
CA ILE A 90 -9.97 0.80 -2.88
C ILE A 90 -10.93 1.86 -2.35
N GLY A 91 -10.52 2.64 -1.35
CA GLY A 91 -11.29 3.78 -0.85
C GLY A 91 -11.53 4.84 -1.93
N GLU A 92 -10.49 5.22 -2.67
CA GLU A 92 -10.58 6.15 -3.81
C GLU A 92 -11.53 5.62 -4.88
N ARG A 93 -11.39 4.33 -5.24
CA ARG A 93 -12.21 3.72 -6.29
C ARG A 93 -13.70 3.73 -5.93
N LYS A 94 -14.06 3.54 -4.65
CA LYS A 94 -15.46 3.63 -4.21
C LYS A 94 -16.07 5.01 -4.45
N LEU A 95 -15.28 6.08 -4.53
CA LEU A 95 -15.80 7.41 -4.86
C LEU A 95 -16.19 7.55 -6.33
N LEU A 96 -15.72 6.69 -7.24
CA LEU A 96 -16.19 6.66 -8.62
C LEU A 96 -17.65 6.19 -8.73
N ASP A 97 -18.11 5.39 -7.78
CA ASP A 97 -19.48 4.87 -7.73
C ASP A 97 -20.43 5.84 -6.97
N VAL A 98 -19.89 6.89 -6.36
CA VAL A 98 -20.69 7.91 -5.68
C VAL A 98 -21.06 8.98 -6.69
N ASP A 99 -22.35 9.32 -6.76
CA ASP A 99 -22.83 10.44 -7.54
C ASP A 99 -22.43 11.76 -6.85
N LEU A 100 -21.20 12.21 -7.13
CA LEU A 100 -20.62 13.44 -6.58
C LEU A 100 -21.21 14.71 -7.20
N VAL A 101 -21.71 14.59 -8.43
CA VAL A 101 -22.32 15.68 -9.19
C VAL A 101 -23.52 15.12 -9.95
N PRO A 102 -24.73 15.17 -9.36
CA PRO A 102 -25.94 14.66 -9.98
C PRO A 102 -26.32 15.56 -11.15
N VAL A 103 -25.85 15.21 -12.35
CA VAL A 103 -26.20 15.87 -13.61
C VAL A 103 -27.00 14.89 -14.44
N ALA A 104 -28.21 15.28 -14.82
CA ALA A 104 -29.01 14.48 -15.75
C ALA A 104 -28.32 14.37 -17.11
N GLU A 105 -28.49 13.24 -17.78
CA GLU A 105 -27.90 13.03 -19.10
C GLU A 105 -28.38 14.10 -20.09
N GLY A 106 -27.45 14.72 -20.81
CA GLY A 106 -27.73 15.80 -21.75
C GLY A 106 -27.85 17.21 -21.13
N MET A 107 -27.77 17.36 -19.80
CA MET A 107 -27.69 18.68 -19.17
C MET A 107 -26.30 19.30 -19.36
N ARG A 108 -26.28 20.58 -19.74
CA ARG A 108 -25.06 21.38 -19.79
C ARG A 108 -24.80 22.00 -18.43
N ILE A 109 -23.58 21.86 -17.92
CA ILE A 109 -23.12 22.58 -16.73
C ILE A 109 -22.74 24.00 -17.14
N LEU A 110 -23.38 25.00 -16.54
CA LEU A 110 -23.02 26.39 -16.70
C LEU A 110 -22.09 26.87 -15.56
N PRO A 111 -21.30 27.94 -15.76
CA PRO A 111 -20.45 28.51 -14.72
C PRO A 111 -21.22 28.87 -13.44
N GLU A 112 -22.48 29.26 -13.55
CA GLU A 112 -23.36 29.61 -12.44
C GLU A 112 -23.69 28.39 -11.55
N ASP A 113 -23.84 27.20 -12.15
CA ASP A 113 -24.18 25.95 -11.47
C ASP A 113 -23.00 25.38 -10.65
N THR A 114 -21.77 25.77 -10.99
CA THR A 114 -20.54 25.21 -10.38
C THR A 114 -20.48 25.37 -8.87
N ARG A 115 -21.08 26.44 -8.33
CA ARG A 115 -21.09 26.72 -6.89
C ARG A 115 -21.96 25.71 -6.14
N ASP A 116 -23.04 25.26 -6.74
CA ASP A 116 -23.96 24.31 -6.12
C ASP A 116 -23.36 22.91 -6.12
N PHE A 117 -22.76 22.50 -7.24
CA PHE A 117 -22.00 21.25 -7.34
C PHE A 117 -20.80 21.24 -6.39
N ALA A 118 -20.06 22.34 -6.27
CA ALA A 118 -18.92 22.42 -5.35
C ALA A 118 -19.34 22.27 -3.87
N ARG A 119 -20.52 22.79 -3.50
CA ARG A 119 -21.07 22.63 -2.14
C ARG A 119 -21.42 21.18 -1.83
N GLN A 120 -21.94 20.42 -2.80
CA GLN A 120 -22.25 19.01 -2.62
C GLN A 120 -20.97 18.19 -2.36
N VAL A 121 -19.92 18.44 -3.13
CA VAL A 121 -18.61 17.78 -2.92
C VAL A 121 -17.99 18.20 -1.58
N GLN A 122 -18.15 19.46 -1.15
CA GLN A 122 -17.71 19.94 0.17
C GLN A 122 -18.54 19.42 1.34
N ALA A 123 -19.71 18.82 1.08
CA ALA A 123 -20.53 18.20 2.12
C ALA A 123 -20.02 16.78 2.50
N LEU A 124 -19.07 16.23 1.74
CA LEU A 124 -18.41 14.99 2.10
C LEU A 124 -17.62 15.12 3.41
N PRO A 125 -17.39 14.03 4.15
CA PRO A 125 -16.43 14.00 5.26
C PRO A 125 -15.03 14.49 4.85
N GLU A 126 -14.29 15.13 5.77
CA GLU A 126 -12.97 15.73 5.47
C GLU A 126 -11.95 14.72 4.91
N ASP A 127 -11.96 13.48 5.40
CA ASP A 127 -11.12 12.39 4.93
C ASP A 127 -11.38 12.05 3.45
N ARG A 128 -12.65 12.09 3.03
CA ARG A 128 -13.05 11.89 1.63
C ARG A 128 -12.79 13.12 0.78
N GLN A 129 -12.95 14.33 1.33
CA GLN A 129 -12.63 15.55 0.60
C GLN A 129 -11.14 15.64 0.25
N ALA A 130 -10.26 15.03 1.05
CA ALA A 130 -8.82 14.99 0.79
C ALA A 130 -8.39 13.99 -0.30
N MET A 131 -9.30 13.14 -0.75
CA MET A 131 -9.11 12.14 -1.80
C MET A 131 -8.98 12.79 -3.18
N LEU A 132 -8.45 12.04 -4.15
CA LEU A 132 -8.12 12.57 -5.48
C LEU A 132 -9.36 13.12 -6.19
N LEU A 133 -10.42 12.32 -6.32
CA LEU A 133 -11.60 12.70 -7.12
C LEU A 133 -12.29 13.97 -6.61
N PRO A 134 -12.62 14.12 -5.31
CA PRO A 134 -13.24 15.33 -4.80
C PRO A 134 -12.35 16.56 -4.92
N ARG A 135 -11.04 16.44 -4.69
CA ARG A 135 -10.09 17.57 -4.86
C ARG A 135 -10.01 18.03 -6.29
N THR A 136 -9.87 17.08 -7.21
CA THR A 136 -9.80 17.32 -8.65
C THR A 136 -11.07 17.99 -9.14
N LEU A 137 -12.24 17.48 -8.73
CA LEU A 137 -13.53 18.04 -9.08
C LEU A 137 -13.74 19.45 -8.49
N LEU A 138 -13.37 19.67 -7.22
CA LEU A 138 -13.46 20.99 -6.60
C LEU A 138 -12.57 22.02 -7.30
N ASN A 139 -11.35 21.63 -7.67
CA ASN A 139 -10.45 22.50 -8.43
C ASN A 139 -11.00 22.78 -9.83
N ALA A 140 -11.54 21.77 -10.51
CA ALA A 140 -12.16 21.93 -11.81
C ALA A 140 -13.37 22.88 -11.78
N LEU A 141 -14.28 22.69 -10.82
CA LEU A 141 -15.47 23.55 -10.64
C LEU A 141 -15.09 25.00 -10.32
N ARG A 142 -14.09 25.20 -9.43
CA ARG A 142 -13.57 26.54 -9.10
C ARG A 142 -12.93 27.22 -10.31
N ARG A 143 -12.13 26.47 -11.08
CA ARG A 143 -11.51 27.00 -12.30
C ARG A 143 -12.57 27.36 -13.34
N PHE A 144 -13.56 26.50 -13.58
CA PHE A 144 -14.63 26.78 -14.53
C PHE A 144 -15.48 28.00 -14.13
N SER A 145 -15.80 28.12 -12.84
CA SER A 145 -16.53 29.28 -12.29
C SER A 145 -15.84 30.61 -12.59
N SER A 146 -14.50 30.63 -12.51
CA SER A 146 -13.68 31.83 -12.69
C SER A 146 -13.32 32.14 -14.14
N THR A 147 -12.97 31.14 -14.94
CA THR A 147 -12.49 31.35 -16.31
C THR A 147 -13.57 31.19 -17.37
N ARG A 148 -14.67 30.49 -17.04
CA ARG A 148 -15.73 30.09 -17.99
C ARG A 148 -15.17 29.31 -19.20
N ASN A 149 -13.98 28.72 -19.07
CA ASN A 149 -13.23 28.10 -20.15
C ASN A 149 -12.86 26.66 -19.79
N ILE A 150 -13.23 25.72 -20.65
CA ILE A 150 -12.97 24.28 -20.48
C ILE A 150 -11.47 23.96 -20.58
N GLN A 151 -10.72 24.67 -21.41
CA GLN A 151 -9.28 24.46 -21.57
C GLN A 151 -8.50 24.80 -20.30
N ASP A 152 -8.93 25.87 -19.61
CA ASP A 152 -8.38 26.26 -18.32
C ASP A 152 -8.64 25.19 -17.24
N VAL A 153 -9.83 24.59 -17.25
CA VAL A 153 -10.21 23.50 -16.35
C VAL A 153 -9.34 22.27 -16.60
N SER A 154 -9.24 21.84 -17.86
CA SER A 154 -8.40 20.70 -18.26
C SER A 154 -6.95 20.89 -17.80
N THR A 155 -6.40 22.09 -18.00
CA THR A 155 -5.02 22.41 -17.60
C THR A 155 -4.84 22.33 -16.09
N SER A 156 -5.77 22.91 -15.30
CA SER A 156 -5.70 22.85 -13.84
C SER A 156 -5.87 21.44 -13.27
N THR A 157 -6.66 20.60 -13.94
CA THR A 157 -6.99 19.24 -13.51
C THR A 157 -5.81 18.30 -13.78
N HIS A 158 -5.09 18.51 -14.88
CA HIS A 158 -3.90 17.71 -15.25
C HIS A 158 -2.70 17.94 -14.30
N THR A 159 -2.68 19.06 -13.57
CA THR A 159 -1.56 19.42 -12.68
C THR A 159 -1.75 19.01 -11.22
N ILE A 160 -2.86 18.34 -10.89
CA ILE A 160 -3.19 17.83 -9.54
C ILE A 160 -2.60 16.44 -9.36
#